data_AF-U3TEM6-F1
#
_entry.id   AF-U3TEM6-F1
#
_cell.length_a   1.000
_cell.length_b   1.000
_cell.length_c   1.000
_cell.angle_alpha   90.00
_cell.angle_beta   90.00
_cell.angle_gamma   90.00
#
_symmetry.space_group_name_H-M   'P 1'
#
loop_
_entity.id
_entity.type
_entity.pdbx_description
1 polymer ?
#
loop_
_entity_poly.entity_id
_entity_poly.type
_entity_poly.pdbx_seq_one_letter_code
_entity_poly.pdbx_strand_id
1 'polypeptide(L)'
;MSSSNVDPISEAFREVLEEIYWQESLEDAERRLEELISSMDEDLRELLLEKRREYCSNPEAVVSILSLEALLSSEDLRGLGQEYKQAMIAKAMINAAFLIQCTPTWGELAPDEKAWVLAPLYKASYGIELALRGEGVDKLHLNHALEMLETALARAEMLGLVEEMREHIETMAEKLFEERGSTSSEP
;
A
#
# COMPACT_ATOMS: atom_id res chain seq x y z
N MET A 1 24.33 -15.96 -16.16
CA MET A 1 23.31 -16.68 -15.38
C MET A 1 22.90 -15.76 -14.26
N SER A 2 21.82 -15.02 -14.47
CA SER A 2 21.38 -13.95 -13.57
C SER A 2 20.67 -14.59 -12.39
N SER A 3 21.32 -14.61 -11.22
CA SER A 3 20.65 -14.87 -9.95
C SER A 3 19.59 -13.79 -9.79
N SER A 4 18.31 -14.11 -9.95
CA SER A 4 17.26 -13.21 -9.49
C SER A 4 17.32 -13.24 -7.96
N ASN A 5 18.07 -12.31 -7.37
CA ASN A 5 18.01 -12.03 -5.94
C ASN A 5 16.64 -11.37 -5.67
N VAL A 6 15.58 -12.17 -5.61
CA VAL A 6 14.30 -11.71 -5.08
C VAL A 6 14.51 -11.58 -3.57
N ASP A 7 14.22 -10.39 -3.06
CA ASP A 7 14.27 -10.10 -1.62
C ASP A 7 13.28 -11.05 -0.90
N PRO A 8 13.75 -11.90 0.04
CA PRO A 8 12.90 -12.85 0.77
C PRO A 8 11.71 -12.18 1.47
N ILE A 9 11.87 -10.93 1.89
CA ILE A 9 10.80 -10.15 2.52
C ILE A 9 9.69 -9.85 1.50
N SER A 10 10.09 -9.45 0.30
CA SER A 10 9.16 -9.14 -0.80
C SER A 10 8.43 -10.40 -1.30
N GLU A 11 9.09 -11.56 -1.26
CA GLU A 11 8.48 -12.85 -1.60
C GLU A 11 7.46 -13.29 -0.54
N ALA A 12 7.83 -13.28 0.74
CA ALA A 12 6.91 -13.64 1.83
C ALA A 12 5.69 -12.72 1.90
N PHE A 13 5.89 -11.41 1.70
CA PHE A 13 4.77 -10.46 1.64
C PHE A 13 3.83 -10.75 0.46
N ARG A 14 4.39 -11.07 -0.71
CA ARG A 14 3.60 -11.44 -1.89
C ARG A 14 2.80 -12.73 -1.67
N GLU A 15 3.37 -13.73 -1.01
CA GLU A 15 2.66 -14.97 -0.69
C GLU A 15 1.43 -14.71 0.18
N VAL A 16 1.57 -13.84 1.20
CA VAL A 16 0.43 -13.41 2.02
C VAL A 16 -0.62 -12.67 1.18
N LEU A 17 -0.20 -11.72 0.33
CA LEU A 17 -1.11 -11.00 -0.56
C LEU A 17 -1.89 -11.94 -1.48
N GLU A 18 -1.21 -12.92 -2.08
CA GLU A 18 -1.81 -13.91 -2.96
C GLU A 18 -2.81 -14.79 -2.20
N GLU A 19 -2.44 -15.30 -1.03
CA GLU A 19 -3.31 -16.13 -0.21
C GLU A 19 -4.60 -15.38 0.20
N ILE A 20 -4.48 -14.13 0.61
CA ILE A 20 -5.61 -13.28 0.99
C ILE A 20 -6.46 -12.92 -0.23
N TYR A 21 -5.83 -12.66 -1.38
CA TYR A 21 -6.52 -12.33 -2.62
C TYR A 21 -7.51 -13.42 -3.03
N TRP A 22 -7.09 -14.67 -3.01
CA TRP A 22 -7.87 -15.80 -3.52
C TRP A 22 -8.97 -16.33 -2.59
N GLN A 23 -9.11 -15.78 -1.38
CA GLN A 23 -10.24 -16.11 -0.52
C GLN A 23 -11.56 -15.68 -1.17
N GLU A 24 -12.56 -16.56 -1.18
CA GLU A 24 -13.83 -16.37 -1.91
C GLU A 24 -14.64 -15.17 -1.40
N SER A 25 -14.64 -14.97 -0.08
CA SER A 25 -15.32 -13.85 0.58
C SER A 25 -14.34 -12.93 1.30
N LEU A 26 -14.78 -11.71 1.60
CA LEU A 26 -13.99 -10.77 2.38
C LEU A 26 -13.90 -11.22 3.84
N GLU A 27 -14.96 -11.80 4.39
CA GLU A 27 -14.97 -12.39 5.73
C GLU A 27 -13.97 -13.54 5.88
N ASP A 28 -13.82 -14.38 4.85
CA ASP A 28 -12.82 -15.46 4.86
C ASP A 28 -11.40 -14.91 4.77
N ALA A 29 -11.19 -13.85 4.00
CA ALA A 29 -9.93 -13.13 3.95
C ALA A 29 -9.56 -12.50 5.29
N GLU A 30 -10.52 -11.87 5.97
CA GLU A 30 -10.34 -11.29 7.31
C GLU A 30 -9.96 -12.36 8.31
N ARG A 31 -10.72 -13.46 8.39
CA ARG A 31 -10.43 -14.57 9.30
C ARG A 31 -9.06 -15.17 9.02
N ARG A 32 -8.72 -15.36 7.74
CA ARG A 32 -7.41 -15.92 7.38
C ARG A 32 -6.28 -14.98 7.77
N LEU A 33 -6.45 -13.68 7.57
CA LEU A 33 -5.46 -12.69 7.93
C LEU A 33 -5.34 -12.53 9.46
N GLU A 34 -6.43 -12.60 10.20
CA GLU A 34 -6.46 -12.61 11.67
C GLU A 34 -5.67 -13.80 12.22
N GLU A 35 -5.91 -15.00 11.67
CA GLU A 35 -5.14 -16.21 12.00
C GLU A 35 -3.65 -15.99 11.77
N LEU A 36 -3.27 -15.49 10.58
CA LEU A 36 -1.88 -15.20 10.23
C LEU A 36 -1.25 -14.20 11.21
N ILE A 37 -1.89 -13.05 11.45
CA ILE A 37 -1.40 -12.03 12.39
C ILE A 37 -1.22 -12.63 13.79
N SER A 38 -2.11 -13.53 14.20
CA SER A 38 -2.10 -14.15 15.53
C SER A 38 -1.12 -15.31 15.66
N SER A 39 -0.80 -16.00 14.55
CA SER A 39 0.04 -17.21 14.53
C SER A 39 1.41 -17.00 13.91
N MET A 40 1.73 -15.79 13.42
CA MET A 40 3.01 -15.49 12.79
C MET A 40 4.17 -15.75 13.75
N ASP A 41 5.14 -16.53 13.27
CA ASP A 41 6.41 -16.69 13.97
C ASP A 41 7.15 -15.35 14.09
N GLU A 42 8.14 -15.30 14.98
CA GLU A 42 8.87 -14.07 15.29
C GLU A 42 9.63 -13.54 14.06
N ASP A 43 10.14 -14.43 13.20
CA ASP A 43 10.90 -14.09 12.00
C ASP A 43 10.01 -13.45 10.92
N LEU A 44 8.90 -14.07 10.55
CA LEU A 44 7.92 -13.55 9.59
C LEU A 44 7.29 -12.25 10.10
N ARG A 45 7.07 -12.15 11.43
CA ARG A 45 6.64 -10.91 12.07
C ARG A 45 7.67 -9.82 11.94
N GLU A 46 8.95 -10.10 12.18
CA GLU A 46 10.02 -9.14 11.96
C GLU A 46 10.13 -8.71 10.50
N LEU A 47 9.97 -9.64 9.54
CA LEU A 47 10.00 -9.34 8.10
C LEU A 47 8.82 -8.44 7.67
N LEU A 48 7.59 -8.71 8.13
CA LEU A 48 6.44 -7.83 7.84
C LEU A 48 6.56 -6.48 8.56
N LEU A 49 7.14 -6.47 9.76
CA LEU A 49 7.49 -5.22 10.45
C LEU A 49 8.59 -4.45 9.72
N GLU A 50 9.52 -5.11 9.05
CA GLU A 50 10.54 -4.49 8.22
C GLU A 50 9.92 -3.82 6.99
N LYS A 51 8.98 -4.47 6.28
CA LYS A 51 8.20 -3.78 5.23
C LYS A 51 7.38 -2.62 5.77
N ARG A 52 6.73 -2.79 6.93
CA ARG A 52 6.03 -1.68 7.58
C ARG A 52 6.99 -0.52 7.86
N ARG A 53 8.19 -0.80 8.37
CA ARG A 53 9.22 0.24 8.59
C ARG A 53 9.61 0.90 7.28
N GLU A 54 9.87 0.15 6.21
CA GLU A 54 10.14 0.71 4.89
C GLU A 54 9.03 1.69 4.48
N TYR A 55 7.75 1.32 4.59
CA TYR A 55 6.65 2.24 4.27
C TYR A 55 6.62 3.47 5.17
N CYS A 56 6.73 3.29 6.49
CA CYS A 56 6.66 4.39 7.47
C CYS A 56 7.91 5.29 7.50
N SER A 57 9.04 4.82 6.97
CA SER A 57 10.29 5.56 6.90
C SER A 57 10.64 6.00 5.49
N ASN A 58 9.77 5.77 4.49
CA ASN A 58 10.03 6.14 3.11
C ASN A 58 9.30 7.44 2.75
N PRO A 59 9.97 8.60 2.89
CA PRO A 59 9.44 9.86 2.42
C PRO A 59 9.08 9.86 0.93
N GLU A 60 9.74 9.03 0.10
CA GLU A 60 9.44 8.93 -1.32
C GLU A 60 8.10 8.24 -1.61
N ALA A 61 7.58 7.43 -0.68
CA ALA A 61 6.21 6.91 -0.78
C ALA A 61 5.20 8.05 -0.65
N VAL A 62 5.43 8.97 0.31
CA VAL A 62 4.67 10.22 0.49
C VAL A 62 4.80 11.14 -0.73
N VAL A 63 6.02 11.31 -1.26
CA VAL A 63 6.26 12.08 -2.48
C VAL A 63 5.60 11.44 -3.69
N SER A 64 5.58 10.11 -3.82
CA SER A 64 4.92 9.42 -4.93
C SER A 64 3.41 9.64 -4.92
N ILE A 65 2.80 9.78 -3.74
CA ILE A 65 1.38 10.11 -3.56
C ILE A 65 1.12 11.57 -3.92
N LEU A 66 1.93 12.51 -3.44
CA LEU A 66 1.83 13.93 -3.79
C LEU A 66 2.17 14.20 -5.28
N SER A 67 3.04 13.38 -5.86
CA SER A 67 3.44 13.44 -7.26
C SER A 67 2.45 12.75 -8.20
N LEU A 68 1.38 12.11 -7.71
CA LEU A 68 0.33 11.57 -8.58
C LEU A 68 -0.34 12.66 -9.41
N GLU A 69 -0.60 13.82 -8.82
CA GLU A 69 -1.14 14.97 -9.57
C GLU A 69 -0.15 15.44 -10.66
N ALA A 70 1.15 15.46 -10.34
CA ALA A 70 2.21 15.82 -11.28
C ALA A 70 2.40 14.76 -12.39
N LEU A 71 2.32 13.47 -12.05
CA LEU A 71 2.36 12.34 -12.99
C LEU A 71 1.16 12.39 -13.94
N LEU A 72 -0.06 12.59 -13.42
CA LEU A 72 -1.29 12.70 -14.23
C LEU A 72 -1.30 13.91 -15.17
N SER A 73 -0.58 14.96 -14.78
CA SER A 73 -0.41 16.20 -15.54
C SER A 73 0.81 16.17 -16.46
N SER A 74 1.68 15.15 -16.37
CA SER A 74 2.95 15.10 -17.10
C SER A 74 2.72 14.78 -18.57
N GLU A 75 3.53 15.38 -19.44
CA GLU A 75 3.51 15.08 -20.87
C GLU A 75 3.90 13.62 -21.17
N ASP A 76 4.58 12.92 -20.25
CA ASP A 76 4.98 11.51 -20.38
C ASP A 76 3.80 10.52 -20.36
N LEU A 77 2.63 10.94 -19.88
CA LEU A 77 1.41 10.13 -19.96
C LEU A 77 0.56 10.43 -21.21
N ARG A 78 1.00 11.34 -22.11
CA ARG A 78 0.31 11.61 -23.39
C ARG A 78 0.57 10.46 -24.37
N GLY A 79 -0.30 9.45 -24.33
CA GLY A 79 -0.23 8.28 -25.22
C GLY A 79 -0.60 6.97 -24.53
N LEU A 80 -0.59 6.96 -23.19
CA LEU A 80 -1.05 5.83 -22.41
C LEU A 80 -2.58 5.76 -22.37
N GLY A 81 -3.12 4.55 -22.51
CA GLY A 81 -4.55 4.29 -22.39
C GLY A 81 -5.09 4.72 -21.01
N GLN A 82 -6.32 5.21 -20.98
CA GLN A 82 -6.98 5.68 -19.75
C GLN A 82 -6.95 4.64 -18.62
N GLU A 83 -7.06 3.37 -18.96
CA GLU A 83 -7.04 2.24 -18.04
C GLU A 83 -5.68 2.06 -17.36
N TYR A 84 -4.58 2.26 -18.09
CA TYR A 84 -3.24 2.23 -17.52
C TYR A 84 -3.01 3.38 -16.56
N LYS A 85 -3.53 4.58 -16.88
CA LYS A 85 -3.48 5.73 -15.97
C LYS A 85 -4.26 5.44 -14.69
N GLN A 86 -5.47 4.89 -14.81
CA GLN A 86 -6.27 4.47 -13.66
C GLN A 86 -5.55 3.44 -12.81
N ALA A 87 -4.91 2.44 -13.42
CA ALA A 87 -4.16 1.44 -12.69
C ALA A 87 -2.95 2.03 -11.94
N MET A 88 -2.22 2.98 -12.55
CA MET A 88 -1.11 3.66 -11.89
C MET A 88 -1.58 4.55 -10.72
N ILE A 89 -2.73 5.22 -10.86
CA ILE A 89 -3.35 5.95 -9.74
C ILE A 89 -3.71 4.99 -8.61
N ALA A 90 -4.43 3.92 -8.93
CA ALA A 90 -4.87 2.93 -7.96
C ALA A 90 -3.69 2.35 -7.19
N LYS A 91 -2.61 1.97 -7.89
CA LYS A 91 -1.38 1.47 -7.28
C LYS A 91 -0.79 2.45 -6.27
N ALA A 92 -0.72 3.72 -6.62
CA ALA A 92 -0.16 4.73 -5.73
C ALA A 92 -1.09 5.05 -4.54
N MET A 93 -2.42 5.03 -4.74
CA MET A 93 -3.39 5.15 -3.64
C MET A 93 -3.34 3.95 -2.69
N ILE A 94 -3.15 2.72 -3.20
CA ILE A 94 -2.95 1.53 -2.37
C ILE A 94 -1.69 1.67 -1.53
N ASN A 95 -0.58 2.12 -2.14
CA ASN A 95 0.65 2.40 -1.41
C ASN A 95 0.44 3.47 -0.34
N ALA A 96 -0.35 4.51 -0.62
CA ALA A 96 -0.76 5.51 0.38
C ALA A 96 -1.52 4.88 1.54
N ALA A 97 -2.52 4.07 1.22
CA ALA A 97 -3.38 3.45 2.21
C ALA A 97 -2.60 2.52 3.15
N PHE A 98 -1.47 1.95 2.74
CA PHE A 98 -0.61 1.20 3.67
C PHE A 98 0.01 2.06 4.77
N LEU A 99 0.06 3.38 4.62
CA LEU A 99 0.54 4.32 5.65
C LEU A 99 -0.41 4.43 6.85
N ILE A 100 -1.64 3.90 6.78
CA ILE A 100 -2.49 3.73 7.98
C ILE A 100 -1.77 2.92 9.08
N GLN A 101 -0.83 2.05 8.69
CA GLN A 101 -0.05 1.25 9.64
C GLN A 101 0.98 2.10 10.39
N CYS A 102 1.23 3.33 9.97
CA CYS A 102 2.18 4.26 10.59
C CYS A 102 1.51 5.14 11.64
N THR A 103 0.19 5.09 11.77
CA THR A 103 -0.54 5.95 12.67
C THR A 103 -0.46 5.46 14.12
N PRO A 104 -0.59 6.36 15.12
CA PRO A 104 -0.59 5.97 16.53
C PRO A 104 -1.71 4.97 16.85
N THR A 105 -2.93 5.21 16.38
CA THR A 105 -4.09 4.37 16.66
C THR A 105 -3.88 2.93 16.18
N TRP A 106 -3.17 2.73 15.05
CA TRP A 106 -2.83 1.39 14.56
C TRP A 106 -2.12 0.51 15.60
N GLY A 107 -1.29 1.10 16.45
CA GLY A 107 -0.57 0.38 17.51
C GLY A 107 -1.50 -0.24 18.55
N GLU A 108 -2.66 0.35 18.76
CA GLU A 108 -3.62 0.01 19.82
C GLU A 108 -4.70 -0.97 19.36
N LEU A 109 -4.92 -1.10 18.05
CA LEU A 109 -5.93 -1.99 17.47
C LEU A 109 -5.67 -3.48 17.76
N ALA A 110 -6.74 -4.21 18.00
CA ALA A 110 -6.72 -5.65 18.12
C ALA A 110 -6.42 -6.35 16.77
N PRO A 111 -5.98 -7.62 16.76
CA PRO A 111 -5.66 -8.34 15.53
C PRO A 111 -6.81 -8.43 14.51
N ASP A 112 -8.03 -8.61 14.99
CA ASP A 112 -9.26 -8.66 14.18
C ASP A 112 -9.57 -7.29 13.56
N GLU A 113 -9.43 -6.20 14.30
CA GLU A 113 -9.58 -4.84 13.75
C GLU A 113 -8.52 -4.53 12.69
N LYS A 114 -7.28 -4.98 12.89
CA LYS A 114 -6.20 -4.85 11.89
C LYS A 114 -6.50 -5.68 10.65
N ALA A 115 -6.96 -6.93 10.80
CA ALA A 115 -7.33 -7.80 9.70
C ALA A 115 -8.52 -7.22 8.91
N TRP A 116 -9.50 -6.65 9.61
CA TRP A 116 -10.66 -5.99 9.03
C TRP A 116 -10.28 -4.85 8.09
N VAL A 117 -9.22 -4.09 8.39
CA VAL A 117 -8.74 -3.05 7.48
C VAL A 117 -7.78 -3.59 6.42
N LEU A 118 -6.88 -4.50 6.78
CA LEU A 118 -5.83 -4.99 5.88
C LEU A 118 -6.30 -5.99 4.83
N ALA A 119 -7.30 -6.84 5.13
CA ALA A 119 -7.78 -7.84 4.17
C ALA A 119 -8.24 -7.22 2.84
N PRO A 120 -9.12 -6.19 2.83
CA PRO A 120 -9.46 -5.52 1.58
C PRO A 120 -8.25 -4.78 0.97
N LEU A 121 -7.37 -4.19 1.77
CA LEU A 121 -6.18 -3.50 1.25
C LEU A 121 -5.18 -4.45 0.58
N TYR A 122 -4.99 -5.65 1.11
CA TYR A 122 -4.17 -6.72 0.53
C TYR A 122 -4.80 -7.28 -0.74
N LYS A 123 -6.12 -7.49 -0.75
CA LYS A 123 -6.86 -7.82 -1.99
C LYS A 123 -6.67 -6.74 -3.06
N ALA A 124 -6.74 -5.46 -2.69
CA ALA A 124 -6.49 -4.35 -3.60
C ALA A 124 -5.06 -4.38 -4.17
N SER A 125 -4.06 -4.57 -3.29
CA SER A 125 -2.66 -4.60 -3.69
C SER A 125 -2.32 -5.74 -4.64
N TYR A 126 -2.80 -6.97 -4.37
CA TYR A 126 -2.55 -8.07 -5.29
C TYR A 126 -3.37 -7.92 -6.57
N GLY A 127 -4.61 -7.44 -6.48
CA GLY A 127 -5.47 -7.17 -7.62
C GLY A 127 -4.82 -6.18 -8.61
N ILE A 128 -4.16 -5.13 -8.11
CA ILE A 128 -3.48 -4.18 -8.99
C ILE A 128 -2.23 -4.77 -9.65
N GLU A 129 -1.52 -5.69 -8.99
CA GLU A 129 -0.41 -6.43 -9.60
C GLU A 129 -0.90 -7.33 -10.74
N LEU A 130 -1.98 -8.08 -10.51
CA LEU A 130 -2.60 -8.92 -11.54
C LEU A 130 -3.08 -8.08 -12.73
N ALA A 131 -3.71 -6.93 -12.45
CA ALA A 131 -4.17 -6.01 -13.48
C ALA A 131 -3.05 -5.51 -14.40
N LEU A 132 -1.81 -5.41 -13.88
CA LEU A 132 -0.65 -4.86 -14.59
C LEU A 132 0.31 -5.93 -15.15
N ARG A 133 0.01 -7.23 -15.00
CA ARG A 133 0.94 -8.33 -15.34
C ARG A 133 1.06 -8.63 -16.84
N GLY A 134 0.11 -8.21 -17.66
CA GLY A 134 0.02 -8.55 -19.09
C GLY A 134 0.42 -7.41 -20.05
N GLU A 135 0.21 -7.64 -21.35
CA GLU A 135 0.44 -6.63 -22.41
C GLU A 135 -0.59 -5.47 -22.37
N GLY A 136 -1.64 -5.61 -21.56
CA GLY A 136 -2.67 -4.59 -21.32
C GLY A 136 -3.23 -4.72 -19.90
N VAL A 137 -4.09 -3.78 -19.53
CA VAL A 137 -4.68 -3.75 -18.18
C VAL A 137 -5.85 -4.72 -18.10
N ASP A 138 -5.79 -5.68 -17.18
CA ASP A 138 -6.94 -6.53 -16.86
C ASP A 138 -7.97 -5.73 -16.04
N LYS A 139 -9.10 -5.43 -16.67
CA LYS A 139 -10.19 -4.64 -16.07
C LYS A 139 -10.89 -5.35 -14.93
N LEU A 140 -10.96 -6.68 -14.93
CA LEU A 140 -11.60 -7.42 -13.85
C LEU A 140 -10.82 -7.20 -12.56
N HIS A 141 -9.50 -7.40 -12.62
CA HIS A 141 -8.61 -7.22 -11.49
C HIS A 141 -8.48 -5.75 -11.08
N LEU A 142 -8.45 -4.80 -12.04
CA LEU A 142 -8.45 -3.37 -11.72
C LEU A 142 -9.72 -2.93 -10.98
N ASN A 143 -10.90 -3.31 -11.48
CA ASN A 143 -12.16 -2.92 -10.86
C ASN A 143 -12.29 -3.52 -9.46
N HIS A 144 -11.90 -4.79 -9.30
CA HIS A 144 -11.91 -5.42 -7.98
C HIS A 144 -10.92 -4.74 -7.03
N ALA A 145 -9.73 -4.36 -7.51
CA ALA A 145 -8.75 -3.64 -6.69
C ALA A 145 -9.27 -2.27 -6.22
N LEU A 146 -9.99 -1.54 -7.07
CA LEU A 146 -10.60 -0.26 -6.71
C LEU A 146 -11.71 -0.42 -5.66
N GLU A 147 -12.60 -1.40 -5.83
CA GLU A 147 -13.67 -1.69 -4.86
C GLU A 147 -13.10 -2.07 -3.48
N MET A 148 -12.04 -2.88 -3.48
CA MET A 148 -11.37 -3.29 -2.25
C MET A 148 -10.60 -2.12 -1.60
N LEU A 149 -9.98 -1.24 -2.39
CA LEU A 149 -9.36 -0.01 -1.88
C LEU A 149 -10.40 0.91 -1.22
N GLU A 150 -11.53 1.14 -1.86
CA GLU A 150 -12.64 1.94 -1.31
C GLU A 150 -13.14 1.34 0.02
N THR A 151 -13.29 0.02 0.05
CA THR A 151 -13.69 -0.72 1.27
C THR A 151 -12.66 -0.53 2.39
N ALA A 152 -11.37 -0.69 2.09
CA ALA A 152 -10.30 -0.53 3.08
C ALA A 152 -10.27 0.89 3.65
N LEU A 153 -10.38 1.92 2.79
CA LEU A 153 -10.38 3.32 3.21
C LEU A 153 -11.61 3.67 4.06
N ALA A 154 -12.80 3.18 3.70
CA ALA A 154 -14.01 3.39 4.50
C ALA A 154 -13.88 2.77 5.89
N ARG A 155 -13.30 1.57 5.98
CA ARG A 155 -13.04 0.89 7.27
C ARG A 155 -11.99 1.63 8.10
N ALA A 156 -10.92 2.09 7.46
CA ALA A 156 -9.89 2.89 8.11
C ALA A 156 -10.46 4.22 8.64
N GLU A 157 -11.38 4.86 7.90
CA GLU A 157 -12.06 6.08 8.34
C GLU A 157 -12.94 5.84 9.57
N MET A 158 -13.66 4.72 9.62
CA MET A 158 -14.46 4.34 10.80
C MET A 158 -13.61 4.17 12.07
N LEU A 159 -12.32 3.85 11.94
CA LEU A 159 -11.36 3.74 13.04
C LEU A 159 -10.55 5.02 13.27
N GLY A 160 -10.83 6.10 12.53
CA GLY A 160 -10.09 7.37 12.63
C GLY A 160 -8.69 7.35 12.00
N LEU A 161 -8.28 6.26 11.35
CA LEU A 161 -6.93 6.08 10.81
C LEU A 161 -6.64 6.97 9.60
N VAL A 162 -7.67 7.32 8.81
CA VAL A 162 -7.48 8.11 7.58
C VAL A 162 -7.01 9.53 7.89
N GLU A 163 -7.51 10.15 8.96
CA GLU A 163 -7.09 11.49 9.36
C GLU A 163 -5.64 11.47 9.85
N GLU A 164 -5.30 10.52 10.74
CA GLU A 164 -3.92 10.36 11.21
C GLU A 164 -2.94 10.03 10.07
N MET A 165 -3.38 9.26 9.07
CA MET A 165 -2.59 8.99 7.87
C MET A 165 -2.30 10.27 7.09
N ARG A 166 -3.28 11.18 6.95
CA ARG A 166 -3.08 12.47 6.30
C ARG A 166 -2.08 13.34 7.06
N GLU A 167 -2.23 13.45 8.38
CA GLU A 167 -1.29 14.19 9.24
C GLU A 167 0.14 13.60 9.13
N HIS A 168 0.26 12.27 9.04
CA HIS A 168 1.54 11.60 8.84
C HIS A 168 2.16 11.96 7.48
N ILE A 169 1.38 11.92 6.40
CA ILE A 169 1.80 12.32 5.05
C ILE A 169 2.27 13.79 5.06
N GLU A 170 1.52 14.71 5.67
CA GLU A 170 1.87 16.12 5.76
C GLU A 170 3.18 16.33 6.52
N THR A 171 3.31 15.70 7.69
CA THR A 171 4.54 15.78 8.52
C THR A 171 5.77 15.25 7.76
N MET A 172 5.62 14.16 7.03
CA MET A 172 6.72 13.57 6.24
C MET A 172 7.07 14.45 5.03
N ALA A 173 6.07 15.07 4.40
CA ALA A 173 6.28 16.02 3.32
C ALA A 173 7.05 17.27 3.79
N GLU A 174 6.68 17.85 4.94
CA GLU A 174 7.39 19.00 5.53
C GLU A 174 8.88 18.70 5.76
N LYS A 175 9.19 17.56 6.40
CA LYS A 175 10.58 17.13 6.64
C LYS A 175 11.40 17.06 5.36
N LEU A 176 10.83 16.55 4.27
CA LEU A 176 11.49 16.47 2.97
C LEU A 176 11.80 17.83 2.37
N PHE A 177 10.87 18.78 2.48
CA PHE A 177 11.06 20.14 1.97
C PHE A 177 12.11 20.89 2.79
N GLU A 178 12.14 20.69 4.11
CA GLU A 178 13.17 21.24 4.99
C GLU A 178 14.57 20.71 4.65
N GLU A 179 14.72 19.38 4.48
CA GLU A 179 15.99 18.76 4.12
C GLU A 179 16.52 19.24 2.75
N ARG A 180 15.64 19.40 1.76
CA ARG A 180 15.99 19.97 0.44
C ARG A 180 16.36 21.46 0.53
N GLY A 181 15.69 22.24 1.37
CA GLY A 181 16.01 23.64 1.63
C GLY A 181 17.40 23.84 2.24
N SER A 182 17.82 22.96 3.15
CA SER A 182 19.14 22.99 3.79
C SER A 182 20.32 22.63 2.88
N THR A 183 20.10 21.96 1.74
CA THR A 183 21.16 21.65 0.76
C THR A 183 21.47 22.80 -0.21
N SER A 184 20.75 23.92 -0.13
CA SER A 184 20.91 25.08 -1.02
C SER A 184 21.66 26.27 -0.38
N SER A 185 22.25 26.07 0.80
CA SER A 185 22.99 27.10 1.55
C SER A 185 24.42 26.68 1.84
N GLU A 186 25.25 26.51 0.82
CA GLU A 186 26.69 26.72 0.95
C GLU A 186 27.16 27.74 -0.11
N PRO A 187 27.94 28.77 0.28
CA PRO A 187 28.44 29.82 -0.60
C PRO A 187 29.53 29.37 -1.56
#